data_AF-A0A2S6H500-F1
#
_entry.id   AF-A0A2S6H500-F1
#
_cell.length_a   1.000
_cell.length_b   1.000
_cell.length_c   1.000
_cell.angle_alpha   90.00
_cell.angle_beta   90.00
_cell.angle_gamma   90.00
#
_symmetry.space_group_name_H-M   'P 1'
#
loop_
_entity.id
_entity.type
_entity.pdbx_description
1 polymer ?
#
loop_
_entity_poly.entity_id
_entity_poly.type
_entity_poly.pdbx_seq_one_letter_code
_entity_poly.pdbx_strand_id
1 'polypeptide(L)'
;MKSQQAQKIPNNSLLNSEDIKTRHIQLPIAPTSTAGKLSIDVPNLSEPVTFKRLLDCLIYALAIDETVNLASVLGMAESLNNREALSFWVKNETHGIQFLDASAMFNFLVRQLDNLIFTARRA
;
A
#
# COMPACT_ATOMS: atom_id res chain seq x y z
N MET A 1 8.62 -78.13 -24.07
CA MET A 1 8.50 -77.60 -25.45
C MET A 1 8.90 -76.12 -25.36
N LYS A 2 10.18 -75.74 -25.57
CA LYS A 2 10.76 -75.22 -26.83
C LYS A 2 9.76 -74.26 -27.53
N SER A 3 10.01 -72.95 -27.63
CA SER A 3 11.13 -72.36 -28.38
C SER A 3 11.52 -70.94 -27.91
N GLN A 4 12.83 -70.68 -27.89
CA GLN A 4 13.47 -69.37 -27.93
C GLN A 4 13.59 -68.87 -29.38
N GLN A 5 13.81 -67.56 -29.55
CA GLN A 5 14.62 -66.83 -30.57
C GLN A 5 13.92 -65.48 -30.92
N ALA A 6 14.58 -64.34 -31.15
CA ALA A 6 15.99 -63.97 -31.12
C ALA A 6 16.12 -62.42 -31.09
N GLN A 7 17.30 -61.99 -30.67
CA GLN A 7 17.83 -60.63 -30.53
C GLN A 7 17.65 -59.69 -31.74
N LYS A 8 17.61 -58.37 -31.46
CA LYS A 8 18.47 -57.40 -32.14
C LYS A 8 18.65 -56.12 -31.31
N ILE A 9 19.85 -55.94 -30.77
CA ILE A 9 20.44 -54.65 -30.38
C ILE A 9 21.56 -54.38 -31.39
N PRO A 10 21.72 -53.14 -31.87
CA PRO A 10 23.05 -52.52 -31.84
C PRO A 10 22.95 -51.10 -31.25
N ASN A 11 23.58 -50.84 -30.11
CA ASN A 11 24.97 -50.40 -29.92
C ASN A 11 25.30 -48.99 -30.44
N ASN A 12 25.45 -48.10 -29.45
CA ASN A 12 26.38 -46.98 -29.29
C ASN A 12 26.54 -45.93 -30.39
N SER A 13 26.29 -44.69 -30.00
CA SER A 13 27.28 -43.62 -30.13
C SER A 13 27.14 -42.61 -29.00
N LEU A 14 28.20 -42.51 -28.20
CA LEU A 14 28.45 -41.51 -27.18
C LEU A 14 28.37 -40.10 -27.78
N LEU A 15 27.60 -39.24 -27.14
CA LEU A 15 27.91 -37.81 -27.06
C LEU A 15 27.75 -37.40 -25.61
N ASN A 16 28.90 -37.39 -24.93
CA ASN A 16 29.12 -36.61 -23.73
C ASN A 16 28.78 -35.16 -24.04
N SER A 17 27.94 -34.51 -23.25
CA SER A 17 28.27 -33.22 -22.66
C SER A 17 27.23 -32.85 -21.62
N GLU A 18 27.62 -32.93 -20.35
CA GLU A 18 27.20 -32.03 -19.29
C GLU A 18 25.71 -31.65 -19.20
N ASP A 19 24.84 -32.61 -18.86
CA ASP A 19 23.53 -32.27 -18.31
C ASP A 19 23.70 -31.93 -16.82
N ILE A 20 23.80 -30.62 -16.61
CA ILE A 20 23.73 -29.90 -15.35
C ILE A 20 22.68 -30.56 -14.46
N LYS A 21 23.11 -31.15 -13.35
CA LYS A 21 22.22 -31.49 -12.22
C LYS A 21 21.63 -30.21 -11.66
N THR A 22 20.56 -29.72 -12.28
CA THR A 22 19.69 -28.72 -11.68
C THR A 22 19.01 -29.43 -10.52
N ARG A 23 19.57 -29.25 -9.32
CA ARG A 23 18.88 -29.60 -8.07
C ARG A 23 17.58 -28.81 -8.08
N HIS A 24 16.47 -29.45 -8.43
CA HIS A 24 15.14 -28.90 -8.17
C HIS A 24 14.98 -28.84 -6.65
N ILE A 25 15.35 -27.70 -6.07
CA ILE A 25 14.96 -27.36 -4.70
C ILE A 25 13.47 -27.05 -4.79
N GLN A 26 12.64 -28.07 -4.56
CA GLN A 26 11.22 -27.88 -4.34
C GLN A 26 11.07 -27.20 -2.97
N LEU A 27 11.13 -25.87 -2.95
CA LEU A 27 10.66 -25.10 -1.80
C LEU A 27 9.17 -25.38 -1.64
N PRO A 28 8.67 -25.75 -0.45
CA PRO A 28 7.24 -25.81 -0.21
C PRO A 28 6.69 -24.40 -0.37
N ILE A 29 6.11 -24.11 -1.53
CA ILE A 29 5.27 -22.93 -1.71
C ILE A 29 4.00 -23.25 -0.94
N ALA A 30 3.98 -22.92 0.34
CA ALA A 30 2.71 -22.80 1.04
C ALA A 30 1.88 -21.79 0.24
N PRO A 31 0.68 -22.13 -0.25
CA PRO A 31 -0.21 -21.11 -0.74
C PRO A 31 -0.63 -20.30 0.49
N THR A 32 0.13 -19.24 0.81
CA THR A 32 -0.38 -18.16 1.67
C THR A 32 -1.36 -17.36 0.84
N SER A 33 -2.44 -18.01 0.41
CA SER A 33 -3.67 -17.34 0.04
C SER A 33 -4.38 -16.97 1.33
N THR A 34 -3.74 -16.13 2.13
CA THR A 34 -4.48 -15.13 2.91
C THR A 34 -4.81 -13.98 1.97
N ALA A 35 -5.60 -14.28 0.92
CA ALA A 35 -6.57 -13.32 0.41
C ALA A 35 -7.68 -13.22 1.47
N GLY A 36 -7.29 -12.90 2.70
CA GLY A 36 -8.22 -12.39 3.68
C GLY A 36 -8.74 -11.12 3.05
N LYS A 37 -10.04 -11.10 2.79
CA LYS A 37 -10.77 -9.90 2.38
C LYS A 37 -10.36 -8.81 3.38
N LEU A 38 -9.39 -7.98 3.01
CA LEU A 38 -9.05 -6.77 3.76
C LEU A 38 -10.30 -5.92 3.61
N SER A 39 -11.23 -6.06 4.54
CA SER A 39 -12.30 -5.09 4.69
C SER A 39 -11.58 -3.82 5.10
N ILE A 40 -11.45 -2.89 4.16
CA ILE A 40 -10.86 -1.58 4.40
C ILE A 40 -11.95 -0.75 5.08
N ASP A 41 -12.31 -1.15 6.30
CA ASP A 41 -13.33 -0.43 7.05
C ASP A 41 -12.87 1.00 7.29
N VAL A 42 -13.84 1.92 7.40
CA VAL A 42 -13.54 3.33 7.69
C VAL A 42 -12.77 3.40 9.02
N PRO A 43 -11.61 4.07 9.05
CA PRO A 43 -10.77 4.08 10.23
C PRO A 43 -11.48 4.80 11.37
N ASN A 44 -11.42 4.20 12.57
CA ASN A 44 -11.92 4.86 13.77
C ASN A 44 -10.99 6.04 14.14
N LEU A 45 -11.43 7.27 13.87
CA LEU A 45 -10.66 8.48 14.16
C LEU A 45 -10.64 8.85 15.65
N SER A 46 -11.43 8.18 16.49
CA SER A 46 -11.35 8.30 17.94
C SER A 46 -10.12 7.56 18.50
N GLU A 47 -9.56 6.60 17.77
CA GLU A 47 -8.33 5.89 18.15
C GLU A 47 -7.10 6.78 17.91
N PRO A 48 -6.36 7.17 18.96
CA PRO A 48 -5.26 8.13 18.84
C PRO A 48 -4.17 7.69 17.86
N VAL A 49 -3.87 6.40 17.80
CA VAL A 49 -2.84 5.84 16.90
C VAL A 49 -3.28 5.90 15.45
N THR A 50 -4.53 5.51 15.17
CA THR A 50 -5.12 5.56 13.82
C THR A 50 -5.19 6.99 13.32
N PHE A 51 -5.68 7.91 14.17
CA PHE A 51 -5.74 9.32 13.84
C PHE A 51 -4.35 9.92 13.61
N LYS A 52 -3.38 9.62 14.49
CA LYS A 52 -1.99 10.05 14.31
C LYS A 52 -1.43 9.60 12.96
N ARG A 53 -1.63 8.33 12.58
CA ARG A 53 -1.16 7.78 11.30
C ARG A 53 -1.83 8.45 10.11
N LEU A 54 -3.13 8.74 10.17
CA LEU A 54 -3.83 9.47 9.12
C LEU A 54 -3.18 10.86 8.90
N LEU A 55 -2.92 11.60 9.98
CA LEU A 55 -2.27 12.91 9.89
C LEU A 55 -0.88 12.82 9.26
N ASP A 56 -0.07 11.83 9.67
CA ASP A 56 1.25 11.60 9.08
C ASP A 56 1.14 11.30 7.58
N CYS A 57 0.21 10.42 7.18
CA CYS A 57 -0.02 10.11 5.77
C CYS A 57 -0.42 11.34 4.94
N LEU A 58 -1.26 12.22 5.48
CA LEU A 58 -1.65 13.47 4.78
C LEU A 58 -0.46 14.43 4.63
N ILE A 59 0.34 14.60 5.67
CA ILE A 59 1.56 15.41 5.64
C ILE A 59 2.52 14.89 4.56
N TYR A 60 2.76 13.58 4.53
CA TYR A 60 3.64 12.97 3.52
C TYR A 60 3.07 13.04 2.11
N ALA A 61 1.77 12.76 1.94
CA ALA A 61 1.14 12.74 0.62
C ALA A 61 1.16 14.10 -0.08
N LEU A 62 1.10 15.19 0.69
CA LEU A 62 1.07 16.57 0.18
C LEU A 62 2.39 17.32 0.36
N ALA A 63 3.45 16.63 0.81
CA ALA A 63 4.75 17.22 1.10
C ALA A 63 4.66 18.50 1.94
N ILE A 64 3.88 18.44 3.02
CA ILE A 64 3.68 19.58 3.92
C ILE A 64 4.90 19.71 4.83
N ASP A 65 5.78 20.65 4.50
CA ASP A 65 7.00 20.95 5.24
C ASP A 65 6.84 22.21 6.11
N GLU A 66 7.95 22.66 6.71
CA GLU A 66 8.00 23.85 7.58
C GLU A 66 7.75 25.16 6.83
N THR A 67 7.82 25.16 5.50
CA THR A 67 7.57 26.36 4.68
C THR A 67 6.09 26.63 4.47
N VAL A 68 5.25 25.60 4.64
CA VAL A 68 3.80 25.72 4.52
C VAL A 68 3.23 26.15 5.88
N ASN A 69 2.59 27.31 5.96
CA ASN A 69 1.80 27.69 7.13
C ASN A 69 0.36 27.17 6.98
N LEU A 70 0.09 25.94 7.41
CA LEU A 70 -1.24 25.35 7.29
C LEU A 70 -2.30 26.09 8.10
N ALA A 71 -1.94 26.66 9.25
CA ALA A 71 -2.90 27.41 10.06
C ALA A 71 -3.49 28.58 9.25
N SER A 72 -2.63 29.32 8.53
CA SER A 72 -3.05 30.38 7.63
C SER A 72 -3.89 29.86 6.44
N VAL A 73 -3.43 28.78 5.78
CA VAL A 73 -4.15 28.15 4.65
C VAL A 73 -5.57 27.73 5.04
N LEU A 74 -5.74 27.24 6.27
CA LEU A 74 -7.00 26.73 6.80
C LEU A 74 -7.85 27.83 7.49
N GLY A 75 -7.42 29.09 7.45
CA GLY A 75 -8.14 30.20 8.09
C GLY A 75 -8.20 30.11 9.62
N MET A 76 -7.21 29.46 10.24
CA MET A 76 -7.11 29.27 11.68
C MET A 76 -6.12 30.26 12.31
N ALA A 77 -6.13 30.34 13.64
CA ALA A 77 -5.18 31.17 14.38
C ALA A 77 -3.73 30.73 14.12
N GLU A 78 -2.85 31.68 13.80
CA GLU A 78 -1.44 31.44 13.44
C GLU A 78 -0.59 30.83 14.57
N SER A 79 -1.12 30.76 15.79
CA SER A 79 -0.44 30.11 16.93
C SER A 79 -0.41 28.59 16.84
N LEU A 80 -1.19 27.98 15.94
CA LEU A 80 -1.23 26.53 15.76
C LEU A 80 -0.09 26.06 14.86
N ASN A 81 0.58 24.98 15.25
CA ASN A 81 1.50 24.31 14.33
C ASN A 81 0.72 23.54 13.25
N ASN A 82 1.41 23.18 12.15
CA ASN A 82 0.80 22.48 11.02
C ASN A 82 0.05 21.21 11.42
N ARG A 83 0.59 20.46 12.40
CA ARG A 83 -0.01 19.20 12.83
C ARG A 83 -1.28 19.42 13.64
N GLU A 84 -1.31 20.45 14.48
CA GLU A 84 -2.49 20.87 15.24
C GLU A 84 -3.58 21.39 14.31
N ALA A 85 -3.25 22.31 13.41
CA ALA A 85 -4.16 22.86 12.42
C ALA A 85 -4.78 21.75 11.56
N LEU A 86 -3.96 20.83 11.05
CA LEU A 86 -4.42 19.67 10.30
C LEU A 86 -5.33 18.78 11.15
N SER A 87 -5.02 18.57 12.43
CA SER A 87 -5.85 17.75 13.32
C SER A 87 -7.25 18.34 13.52
N PHE A 88 -7.35 19.65 13.71
CA PHE A 88 -8.64 20.34 13.82
C PHE A 88 -9.42 20.25 12.52
N TRP A 89 -8.73 20.52 11.40
CA TRP A 89 -9.34 20.48 10.09
C TRP A 89 -9.87 19.10 9.73
N VAL A 90 -9.10 18.02 9.91
CA VAL A 90 -9.59 16.65 9.60
C VAL A 90 -10.84 16.32 10.42
N LYS A 91 -10.87 16.66 11.71
CA LYS A 91 -12.05 16.41 12.56
C LYS A 91 -13.28 17.16 12.09
N ASN A 92 -13.10 18.42 11.67
CA ASN A 92 -14.18 19.23 11.14
C ASN A 92 -14.65 18.72 9.77
N GLU A 93 -13.71 18.44 8.87
CA GLU A 93 -13.99 18.05 7.48
C GLU A 93 -14.63 16.66 7.38
N THR A 94 -14.36 15.78 8.34
CA THR A 94 -14.98 14.45 8.42
C THR A 94 -16.26 14.43 9.26
N HIS A 95 -16.61 15.53 9.93
CA HIS A 95 -17.73 15.57 10.85
C HIS A 95 -19.06 15.35 10.11
N GLY A 96 -19.81 14.33 10.53
CA GLY A 96 -21.12 14.02 9.94
C GLY A 96 -21.07 13.39 8.54
N ILE A 97 -19.89 13.10 8.00
CA ILE A 97 -19.73 12.44 6.70
C ILE A 97 -19.59 10.93 6.90
N GLN A 98 -20.38 10.16 6.14
CA GLN A 98 -20.23 8.70 6.05
C GLN A 98 -19.40 8.35 4.83
N PHE A 99 -18.26 7.71 5.06
CA PHE A 99 -17.39 7.22 3.99
C PHE A 99 -17.65 5.74 3.72
N LEU A 100 -17.43 5.33 2.47
CA LEU A 100 -17.56 3.93 2.06
C LEU A 100 -16.47 3.06 2.69
N ASP A 101 -15.23 3.55 2.66
CA ASP A 101 -14.04 2.86 3.15
C ASP A 101 -12.94 3.88 3.52
N ALA A 102 -11.82 3.38 4.06
CA ALA A 102 -10.68 4.23 4.42
C ALA A 102 -10.08 4.98 3.22
N SER A 103 -10.08 4.36 2.04
CA SER A 103 -9.48 4.94 0.83
C SER A 103 -10.30 6.12 0.34
N ALA A 104 -11.63 6.03 0.37
CA ALA A 104 -12.55 7.11 0.03
C ALA A 104 -12.35 8.31 0.96
N MET A 105 -12.25 8.07 2.28
CA MET A 105 -11.98 9.13 3.25
C MET A 105 -10.61 9.78 3.02
N PHE A 106 -9.56 8.98 2.82
CA PHE A 106 -8.22 9.49 2.59
C PHE A 106 -8.13 10.32 1.30
N ASN A 107 -8.66 9.81 0.19
CA ASN A 107 -8.65 10.52 -1.10
C ASN A 107 -9.47 11.81 -1.04
N PHE A 108 -10.61 11.79 -0.32
CA PHE A 108 -11.39 13.00 -0.07
C PHE A 108 -10.55 14.05 0.66
N LEU A 109 -9.91 13.69 1.78
CA LEU A 109 -9.10 14.62 2.57
C LEU A 109 -7.89 15.15 1.78
N VAL A 110 -7.16 14.29 1.07
CA VAL A 110 -6.03 14.69 0.22
C VAL A 110 -6.49 15.73 -0.81
N ARG A 111 -7.59 15.48 -1.51
CA ARG A 111 -8.08 16.37 -2.55
C ARG A 111 -8.55 17.71 -2.00
N GLN A 112 -9.27 17.72 -0.87
CA GLN A 112 -9.72 18.97 -0.26
C GLN A 112 -8.52 19.81 0.20
N LEU A 113 -7.55 19.18 0.87
CA LEU A 113 -6.39 19.88 1.40
C LEU A 113 -5.46 20.38 0.29
N ASP A 114 -5.24 19.60 -0.77
CA ASP A 114 -4.46 20.01 -1.93
C ASP A 114 -5.06 21.24 -2.62
N ASN A 115 -6.39 21.27 -2.80
CA ASN A 115 -7.08 22.43 -3.37
C ASN A 115 -6.90 23.69 -2.51
N LEU A 116 -6.96 23.56 -1.18
CA LEU A 116 -6.75 24.68 -0.26
C LEU A 116 -5.31 25.20 -0.34
N ILE A 117 -4.32 24.31 -0.29
CA ILE A 117 -2.89 24.66 -0.42
C ILE A 117 -2.62 25.32 -1.77
N PHE A 118 -3.15 24.76 -2.85
CA PHE A 118 -2.99 25.31 -4.20
C PHE A 118 -3.59 26.70 -4.33
N THR A 119 -4.78 26.92 -3.77
CA THR A 119 -5.46 28.22 -3.82
C THR A 119 -4.68 29.27 -3.03
N ALA A 120 -4.20 28.92 -1.83
CA ALA A 120 -3.42 29.83 -0.99
C ALA A 120 -2.09 30.25 -1.62
N ARG A 121 -1.44 29.39 -2.42
CA ARG A 121 -0.21 29.74 -3.15
C ARG A 121 -0.41 30.74 -4.29
N ARG A 122 -1.66 30.98 -4.70
CA ARG A 122 -2.01 31.89 -5.81
C ARG A 122 -2.61 33.21 -5.35
N ALA A 123 -3.00 33.30 -4.08
CA ALA A 123 -3.50 34.52 -3.45
C ALA A 123 -2.34 35.42 -3.02
#